data_AF-A0A2E9UE57-F1
#
_entry.id   AF-A0A2E9UE57-F1
#
_cell.length_a   1.000
_cell.length_b   1.000
_cell.length_c   1.000
_cell.angle_alpha   90.00
_cell.angle_beta   90.00
_cell.angle_gamma   90.00
#
_symmetry.space_group_name_H-M   'P 1'
#
loop_
_entity.id
_entity.type
_entity.pdbx_description
1 polymer ?
#
loop_
_entity_poly.entity_id
_entity_poly.type
_entity_poly.pdbx_seq_one_letter_code
_entity_poly.pdbx_strand_id
1 'polypeptide(L)'
;MIDLLKNEKPEIVIDLSNNIVITDLSNLPDDFLFISNKRLIERKQSNLKWQYNIIHISDINHIKISKGLDVTKISFGFLGLIISYPLMNLIENMLVGTILFVLSIVCGTIILINQLTFLNSIKIEVTDNKTNKKINFSYNLRKNVLKKLTELISENQQSNL
;
A
#
# COMPACT_ATOMS: atom_id res chain seq x y z
N MET A 1 4.91 -24.94 -1.76
CA MET A 1 3.55 -24.47 -1.41
C MET A 1 3.33 -24.81 0.06
N ILE A 2 3.14 -23.82 0.94
CA ILE A 2 2.91 -24.08 2.37
C ILE A 2 1.64 -24.92 2.51
N ASP A 3 1.64 -25.95 3.35
CA ASP A 3 0.47 -26.83 3.55
C ASP A 3 -0.80 -26.07 3.99
N LEU A 4 -0.64 -24.88 4.57
CA LEU A 4 -1.71 -23.92 4.87
C LEU A 4 -2.56 -23.53 3.66
N LEU A 5 -1.96 -23.41 2.46
CA LEU A 5 -2.66 -23.04 1.23
C LEU A 5 -3.31 -24.24 0.53
N LYS A 6 -2.92 -25.47 0.87
CA LYS A 6 -3.45 -26.68 0.22
C LYS A 6 -4.87 -27.02 0.69
N ASN A 7 -5.24 -26.61 1.90
CA ASN A 7 -6.50 -26.99 2.55
C ASN A 7 -7.56 -25.87 2.55
N GLU A 8 -7.21 -24.65 2.13
CA GLU A 8 -8.12 -23.51 2.08
C GLU A 8 -8.37 -23.09 0.64
N LYS A 9 -9.64 -23.00 0.23
CA LYS A 9 -10.00 -22.43 -1.06
C LYS A 9 -9.86 -20.91 -0.99
N PRO A 10 -9.02 -20.28 -1.82
CA PRO A 10 -8.95 -18.83 -1.90
C PRO A 10 -10.28 -18.28 -2.43
N GLU A 11 -10.72 -17.18 -1.84
CA GLU A 11 -11.74 -16.35 -2.46
C GLU A 11 -11.11 -15.31 -3.41
N ILE A 12 -9.99 -14.72 -2.99
CA ILE A 12 -9.22 -13.77 -3.79
C ILE A 12 -7.74 -14.00 -3.54
N VAL A 13 -6.97 -14.01 -4.63
CA VAL A 13 -5.51 -13.92 -4.57
C VAL A 13 -5.05 -12.72 -5.37
N ILE A 14 -4.09 -11.97 -4.85
CA ILE A 14 -3.57 -10.75 -5.46
C ILE A 14 -2.06 -10.84 -5.56
N ASP A 15 -1.54 -10.58 -6.74
CA ASP A 15 -0.13 -10.31 -6.95
C ASP A 15 0.19 -8.91 -6.41
N LEU A 16 1.05 -8.82 -5.40
CA LEU A 16 1.42 -7.54 -4.79
C LEU A 16 2.45 -6.77 -5.63
N SER A 17 3.24 -7.46 -6.45
CA SER A 17 4.22 -6.84 -7.35
C SER A 17 3.52 -6.19 -8.54
N ASN A 18 2.57 -6.90 -9.13
CA ASN A 18 1.87 -6.46 -10.35
C ASN A 18 0.51 -5.80 -10.07
N ASN A 19 0.02 -5.83 -8.82
CA ASN A 19 -1.29 -5.30 -8.43
C ASN A 19 -2.44 -5.84 -9.30
N ILE A 20 -2.48 -7.16 -9.50
CA ILE A 20 -3.53 -7.86 -10.26
C ILE A 20 -4.18 -8.97 -9.43
N VAL A 21 -5.47 -9.25 -9.68
CA VAL A 21 -6.13 -10.44 -9.13
C VAL A 21 -5.68 -11.65 -9.94
N ILE A 22 -5.25 -12.69 -9.24
CA ILE A 22 -4.84 -13.96 -9.84
C ILE A 22 -6.03 -14.90 -9.80
N THR A 23 -6.40 -15.41 -10.98
CA THR A 23 -7.42 -16.45 -11.15
C THR A 23 -6.80 -17.85 -11.21
N ASP A 24 -5.54 -17.95 -11.65
CA ASP A 24 -4.80 -19.22 -11.76
C ASP A 24 -3.84 -19.42 -10.59
N LEU A 25 -4.13 -20.41 -9.75
CA LEU A 25 -3.38 -20.73 -8.54
C LEU A 25 -2.19 -21.67 -8.80
N SER A 26 -1.99 -22.11 -10.05
CA SER A 26 -0.93 -23.05 -10.41
C SER A 26 0.47 -22.47 -10.15
N ASN A 27 0.64 -21.16 -10.37
CA ASN A 27 1.86 -20.42 -10.09
C ASN A 27 1.54 -19.13 -9.33
N LEU A 28 1.63 -19.21 -8.00
CA LEU A 28 1.57 -18.02 -7.15
C LEU A 28 2.88 -17.22 -7.28
N PRO A 29 2.81 -15.88 -7.41
CA PRO A 29 3.99 -15.04 -7.42
C PRO A 29 4.67 -15.07 -6.05
N ASP A 30 5.87 -14.51 -6.00
CA ASP A 30 6.67 -14.45 -4.79
C ASP A 30 6.04 -13.58 -3.69
N ASP A 31 5.53 -12.41 -4.09
CA ASP A 31 4.82 -11.48 -3.23
C ASP A 31 3.32 -11.53 -3.55
N PHE A 32 2.53 -12.03 -2.60
CA PHE A 32 1.09 -12.16 -2.80
C PHE A 32 0.30 -11.88 -1.53
N LEU A 33 -0.96 -11.51 -1.76
CA LEU A 33 -1.99 -11.52 -0.74
C LEU A 33 -3.00 -12.60 -1.07
N PHE A 34 -3.23 -13.49 -0.11
CA PHE A 34 -4.23 -14.55 -0.18
C PHE A 34 -5.34 -14.24 0.82
N ILE A 35 -6.58 -14.28 0.36
CA ILE A 35 -7.77 -14.06 1.17
C ILE A 35 -8.65 -15.31 1.02
N SER A 36 -8.81 -16.06 2.11
CA SER A 36 -9.80 -17.12 2.25
C SER A 36 -10.94 -16.65 3.15
N ASN A 37 -11.94 -17.49 3.37
CA ASN A 37 -13.00 -17.23 4.36
C ASN A 37 -12.53 -17.29 5.82
N LYS A 38 -11.34 -17.83 6.09
CA LYS A 38 -10.80 -17.98 7.44
C LYS A 38 -9.69 -16.99 7.73
N ARG A 39 -8.85 -16.69 6.73
CA ARG A 39 -7.57 -15.99 6.94
C ARG A 39 -7.23 -15.07 5.79
N LEU A 40 -6.54 -14.00 6.14
CA LEU A 40 -5.79 -13.16 5.24
C LEU A 40 -4.30 -13.44 5.44
N ILE A 41 -3.60 -13.79 4.37
CA ILE A 41 -2.19 -14.16 4.37
C ILE A 41 -1.46 -13.23 3.40
N GLU A 42 -0.60 -12.38 3.92
CA GLU A 42 0.33 -11.58 3.13
C GLU A 42 1.71 -12.25 3.17
N ARG A 43 2.26 -12.56 2.00
CA ARG A 43 3.65 -13.01 1.83
C ARG A 43 4.43 -11.92 1.12
N LYS A 44 5.55 -11.52 1.68
CA LYS A 44 6.50 -10.58 1.07
C LYS A 44 7.93 -11.06 1.21
N GLN A 45 8.74 -10.83 0.18
CA GLN A 45 10.18 -10.98 0.25
C GLN A 45 10.79 -9.72 0.86
N SER A 46 11.50 -9.87 1.98
CA SER A 46 12.27 -8.78 2.59
C SER A 46 13.62 -9.32 3.04
N ASN A 47 14.70 -8.64 2.66
CA ASN A 47 16.08 -9.04 3.00
C ASN A 47 16.38 -10.52 2.70
N LEU A 48 16.01 -10.98 1.50
CA LEU A 48 16.19 -12.37 1.03
C LEU A 48 15.44 -13.43 1.87
N LYS A 49 14.57 -13.02 2.80
CA LYS A 49 13.72 -13.91 3.59
C LYS A 49 12.25 -13.69 3.26
N TRP A 50 11.47 -14.76 3.35
CA TRP A 50 10.02 -14.70 3.23
C TRP A 50 9.42 -14.29 4.57
N GLN A 51 8.68 -13.20 4.57
CA GLN A 51 7.85 -12.78 5.69
C GLN A 51 6.41 -13.16 5.42
N TYR A 52 5.79 -13.83 6.40
CA TYR A 52 4.39 -14.24 6.35
C TYR A 52 3.62 -13.52 7.44
N ASN A 53 2.65 -12.72 7.03
CA ASN A 53 1.70 -12.07 7.92
C ASN A 53 0.35 -12.77 7.75
N ILE A 54 -0.01 -13.58 8.76
CA ILE A 54 -1.30 -14.26 8.80
C ILE A 54 -2.22 -13.48 9.75
N ILE A 55 -3.45 -13.25 9.33
CA ILE A 55 -4.52 -12.64 10.11
C ILE A 55 -5.73 -13.56 10.01
N HIS A 56 -6.33 -13.93 11.14
CA HIS A 56 -7.60 -14.63 11.14
C HIS A 56 -8.73 -13.62 10.93
N ILE A 57 -9.68 -13.93 10.04
CA ILE A 57 -10.78 -13.01 9.71
C ILE A 57 -11.68 -12.77 10.92
N SER A 58 -11.84 -13.78 11.79
CA SER A 58 -12.54 -13.66 13.07
C SER A 58 -11.96 -12.58 13.99
N ASP A 59 -10.66 -12.30 13.86
CA ASP A 59 -9.95 -11.41 14.76
C ASP A 59 -9.93 -9.96 14.24
N ILE A 60 -10.50 -9.72 13.06
CA ILE A 60 -10.57 -8.39 12.44
C ILE A 60 -11.74 -7.63 13.05
N ASN A 61 -11.42 -6.66 13.92
CA ASN A 61 -12.43 -5.82 14.55
C ASN A 61 -12.77 -4.59 13.69
N HIS A 62 -11.79 -4.06 12.96
CA HIS A 62 -11.96 -2.85 12.17
C HIS A 62 -11.13 -2.86 10.89
N ILE A 63 -11.73 -2.36 9.81
CA ILE A 63 -11.05 -2.07 8.54
C ILE A 63 -11.14 -0.57 8.30
N LYS A 64 -9.98 0.11 8.29
CA LYS A 64 -9.90 1.51 7.90
C LYS A 64 -9.26 1.65 6.53
N ILE A 65 -9.91 2.39 5.65
CA ILE A 65 -9.40 2.76 4.33
C ILE A 65 -8.91 4.20 4.38
N SER A 66 -7.64 4.40 4.06
CA SER A 66 -7.09 5.74 3.83
C SER A 66 -6.60 5.88 2.39
N LYS A 67 -6.84 7.05 1.79
CA LYS A 67 -6.22 7.42 0.52
C LYS A 67 -4.71 7.53 0.77
N GLY A 68 -3.89 6.98 -0.13
CA GLY A 68 -2.43 7.03 -0.04
C GLY A 68 -1.80 8.42 -0.26
N LEU A 69 -2.62 9.47 -0.28
CA LEU A 69 -2.17 10.86 -0.37
C LEU A 69 -1.54 11.29 0.96
N ASP A 70 -0.24 11.53 0.97
CA ASP A 70 0.45 12.08 2.13
C ASP A 70 0.58 13.60 1.99
N VAL A 71 -0.36 14.34 2.58
CA VAL A 71 -0.43 15.81 2.53
C VAL A 71 0.85 16.44 3.09
N THR A 72 1.55 15.77 4.00
CA THR A 72 2.83 16.28 4.53
C THR A 72 3.93 16.26 3.47
N LYS A 73 4.03 15.19 2.67
CA LYS A 73 5.00 15.11 1.57
C LYS A 73 4.70 16.10 0.45
N ILE A 74 3.43 16.36 0.18
CA ILE A 74 2.99 17.36 -0.80
C ILE A 74 3.37 18.76 -0.33
N SER A 75 3.07 19.09 0.94
CA SER A 75 3.43 20.40 1.50
C SER A 75 4.95 20.60 1.56
N PHE A 76 5.75 19.57 1.84
CA PHE A 76 7.21 19.64 1.71
C PHE A 76 7.68 19.91 0.28
N GLY A 77 7.06 19.28 -0.73
CA GLY A 77 7.35 19.54 -2.14
C GLY A 77 7.09 21.01 -2.53
N PHE A 78 5.96 21.58 -2.10
CA PHE A 78 5.66 23.00 -2.32
C PHE A 78 6.58 23.94 -1.53
N LEU A 79 6.92 23.61 -0.28
CA LEU A 79 7.86 24.38 0.53
C LEU A 79 9.25 24.46 -0.12
N GLY A 80 9.76 23.36 -0.67
CA GLY A 80 11.04 23.33 -1.37
C GLY A 80 11.06 24.20 -2.64
N LEU A 81 9.93 24.29 -3.34
CA LEU A 81 9.77 25.18 -4.51
C LEU A 81 9.65 26.66 -4.12
N ILE A 82 8.98 26.96 -3.00
CA ILE A 82 8.81 28.34 -2.52
C ILE A 82 10.13 28.88 -1.95
N ILE A 83 10.89 28.06 -1.23
CA ILE A 83 12.15 28.45 -0.59
C ILE A 83 13.30 28.58 -1.60
N SER A 84 13.26 27.87 -2.73
CA SER A 84 14.35 27.92 -3.73
C SER A 84 14.48 29.29 -4.41
N TYR A 85 13.39 30.03 -4.55
CA TYR A 85 13.37 31.36 -5.18
C TYR A 85 14.13 32.44 -4.38
N PRO A 86 13.84 32.67 -3.08
CA PRO A 86 14.61 33.61 -2.28
C PRO A 86 16.07 33.16 -2.06
N LEU A 87 16.35 31.85 -1.99
CA LEU A 87 17.72 31.33 -1.91
C LEU A 87 18.54 31.65 -3.16
N MET A 88 17.94 31.58 -4.35
CA MET A 88 18.61 31.95 -5.60
C MET A 88 18.99 33.43 -5.62
N ASN A 89 18.14 34.32 -5.08
CA ASN A 89 18.43 35.76 -4.99
C ASN A 89 19.47 36.12 -3.92
N LEU A 90 19.72 35.25 -2.94
CA LEU A 90 20.74 35.44 -1.91
C LEU A 90 22.13 34.99 -2.36
N ILE A 91 22.22 34.13 -3.38
CA ILE A 91 23.48 33.63 -3.90
C ILE A 91 23.97 34.60 -4.97
N GLU A 92 24.99 35.39 -4.64
CA GLU A 92 25.62 36.36 -5.57
C GLU A 92 26.17 35.68 -6.85
N ASN A 93 26.53 34.40 -6.76
CA ASN A 93 26.96 33.61 -7.90
C ASN A 93 25.76 33.07 -8.69
N MET A 94 25.38 33.79 -9.74
CA MET A 94 24.26 33.47 -10.62
C MET A 94 24.31 32.03 -11.18
N LEU A 95 25.49 31.50 -11.50
CA LEU A 95 25.66 30.14 -12.01
C LEU A 95 25.31 29.08 -10.95
N VAL A 96 25.83 29.25 -9.73
CA VAL A 96 25.58 28.34 -8.60
C VAL A 96 24.11 28.42 -8.15
N GLY A 97 23.55 29.63 -8.08
CA GLY A 97 22.13 29.85 -7.75
C GLY A 97 21.19 29.18 -8.75
N THR A 98 21.51 29.25 -10.05
CA THR A 98 20.71 28.61 -11.11
C THR A 98 20.74 27.09 -11.02
N ILE A 99 21.91 26.49 -10.76
CA ILE A 99 22.05 25.03 -10.60
C ILE A 99 21.22 24.54 -9.40
N LEU A 100 21.30 25.23 -8.26
CA LEU A 100 20.52 24.90 -7.07
C LEU A 100 19.01 25.05 -7.29
N PHE A 101 18.59 26.07 -8.02
CA PHE A 101 17.19 26.29 -8.37
C PHE A 101 16.63 25.15 -9.22
N VAL A 102 17.35 24.74 -10.28
CA VAL A 102 16.95 23.62 -11.15
C VAL A 102 16.89 22.32 -10.36
N LEU A 103 17.87 22.04 -9.51
CA LEU A 103 17.87 20.84 -8.65
C LEU A 103 16.68 20.83 -7.68
N SER A 104 16.33 21.96 -7.07
CA SER A 104 15.17 22.05 -6.19
C SER A 104 13.85 21.78 -6.93
N ILE A 105 13.70 22.34 -8.14
CA ILE A 105 12.53 22.11 -8.98
C ILE A 105 12.42 20.63 -9.36
N VAL A 106 13.51 20.03 -9.82
CA VAL A 106 13.53 18.62 -10.21
C VAL A 106 13.18 17.74 -9.01
N CYS A 107 13.74 18.01 -7.83
CA CYS A 107 13.45 17.27 -6.61
C CYS A 107 11.98 17.41 -6.18
N GLY A 108 11.43 18.63 -6.15
CA GLY A 108 10.02 18.88 -5.84
C GLY A 108 9.07 18.22 -6.83
N THR A 109 9.41 18.24 -8.12
CA THR A 109 8.63 17.58 -9.18
C THR A 109 8.63 16.07 -9.02
N ILE A 110 9.78 15.45 -8.72
CA ILE A 110 9.88 14.00 -8.44
C ILE A 110 9.02 13.62 -7.22
N ILE A 111 9.05 14.43 -6.15
CA ILE A 111 8.21 14.20 -4.98
C ILE A 111 6.72 14.25 -5.36
N LEU A 112 6.31 15.23 -6.15
CA LEU A 112 4.92 15.37 -6.61
C LEU A 112 4.50 14.21 -7.53
N ILE A 113 5.34 13.79 -8.47
CA ILE A 113 5.09 12.63 -9.35
C ILE A 113 4.94 11.35 -8.51
N ASN A 114 5.83 11.14 -7.54
CA ASN A 114 5.71 10.01 -6.62
C ASN A 114 4.42 10.07 -5.80
N GLN A 115 3.99 11.25 -5.35
CA GLN A 115 2.70 11.41 -4.66
C GLN A 115 1.50 11.15 -5.58
N LEU A 116 1.59 11.50 -6.87
CA LEU A 116 0.56 11.18 -7.88
C LEU A 116 0.42 9.67 -8.13
N THR A 117 1.52 8.90 -8.10
CA THR A 117 1.46 7.44 -8.12
C THR A 117 0.91 6.86 -6.82
N PHE A 118 1.27 7.41 -5.65
CA PHE A 118 0.70 7.00 -4.35
C PHE A 118 -0.77 7.42 -4.14
N LEU A 119 -1.25 8.45 -4.84
CA LEU A 119 -2.66 8.86 -4.88
C LEU A 119 -3.59 7.74 -5.36
N ASN A 120 -3.07 6.91 -6.26
CA ASN A 120 -3.73 5.72 -6.77
C ASN A 120 -3.56 4.50 -5.87
N SER A 121 -2.94 4.66 -4.69
CA SER A 121 -2.82 3.61 -3.68
C SER A 121 -3.79 3.85 -2.52
N ILE A 122 -4.32 2.76 -1.99
CA ILE A 122 -5.18 2.75 -0.82
C ILE A 122 -4.55 1.87 0.23
N LYS A 123 -4.45 2.43 1.43
CA LYS A 123 -3.93 1.75 2.60
C LYS A 123 -5.10 1.21 3.41
N ILE A 124 -5.19 -0.10 3.46
CA ILE A 124 -6.10 -0.85 4.33
C ILE A 124 -5.37 -1.08 5.64
N GLU A 125 -5.91 -0.53 6.72
CA GLU A 125 -5.47 -0.82 8.07
C GLU A 125 -6.45 -1.82 8.69
N VAL A 126 -5.92 -3.01 8.98
CA VAL A 126 -6.63 -4.11 9.64
C VAL A 126 -6.17 -4.12 11.09
N THR A 127 -7.11 -3.90 12.02
CA THR A 127 -6.84 -4.01 13.45
C THR A 127 -7.22 -5.41 13.92
N ASP A 128 -6.21 -6.19 14.30
CA ASP A 128 -6.42 -7.36 15.17
C ASP A 128 -6.28 -6.95 16.64
N ASN A 129 -6.70 -7.80 17.57
CA ASN A 129 -6.71 -7.52 19.02
C ASN A 129 -5.37 -7.02 19.59
N LYS A 130 -4.24 -7.12 18.87
CA LYS A 130 -2.91 -6.74 19.37
C LYS A 130 -2.09 -5.87 18.41
N THR A 131 -2.42 -5.82 17.11
CA THR A 131 -1.60 -5.16 16.08
C THR A 131 -2.42 -4.50 14.97
N ASN A 132 -1.97 -3.33 14.53
CA ASN A 132 -2.46 -2.69 13.32
C ASN A 132 -1.58 -3.11 12.13
N LYS A 133 -2.18 -3.76 11.14
CA LYS A 133 -1.51 -4.18 9.92
C LYS A 133 -1.95 -3.31 8.75
N LYS A 134 -0.99 -2.94 7.89
CA LYS A 134 -1.20 -1.96 6.81
C LYS A 134 -0.88 -2.62 5.48
N ILE A 135 -1.88 -2.74 4.61
CA ILE A 135 -1.75 -3.32 3.28
C ILE A 135 -2.11 -2.25 2.25
N ASN A 136 -1.23 -2.02 1.28
CA ASN A 136 -1.45 -1.03 0.23
C ASN A 136 -1.92 -1.73 -1.05
N PHE A 137 -2.99 -1.22 -1.66
CA PHE A 137 -3.52 -1.73 -2.93
C PHE A 137 -3.60 -0.63 -3.96
N SER A 138 -3.54 -1.00 -5.24
CA SER A 138 -3.93 -0.11 -6.33
C SER A 138 -5.43 0.20 -6.30
N TYR A 139 -5.79 1.37 -6.81
CA TYR A 139 -7.17 1.89 -6.84
C TYR A 139 -8.15 0.92 -7.53
N ASN A 140 -7.72 0.23 -8.60
CA ASN A 140 -8.57 -0.65 -9.39
C ASN A 140 -8.94 -1.96 -8.67
N LEU A 141 -8.05 -2.47 -7.81
CA LEU A 141 -8.31 -3.68 -7.02
C LEU A 141 -9.24 -3.42 -5.82
N ARG A 142 -9.35 -2.16 -5.40
CA ARG A 142 -10.02 -1.74 -4.17
C ARG A 142 -11.46 -2.24 -4.02
N LYS A 143 -12.30 -2.05 -5.05
CA LYS A 143 -13.75 -2.27 -4.93
C LYS A 143 -14.07 -3.75 -4.68
N ASN A 144 -13.39 -4.62 -5.40
CA ASN A 144 -13.63 -6.06 -5.33
C ASN A 144 -13.07 -6.66 -4.04
N VAL A 145 -11.85 -6.26 -3.66
CA VAL A 145 -11.20 -6.73 -2.43
C VAL A 145 -11.94 -6.27 -1.19
N LEU A 146 -12.37 -5.00 -1.15
CA LEU A 146 -13.13 -4.47 -0.02
C LEU A 146 -14.48 -5.15 0.12
N LYS A 147 -15.23 -5.28 -0.99
CA LYS A 147 -16.54 -5.95 -0.96
C LYS A 147 -16.40 -7.35 -0.39
N LYS A 148 -15.40 -8.11 -0.86
CA LYS A 148 -15.19 -9.49 -0.43
C LYS A 148 -14.73 -9.60 1.02
N LEU A 149 -13.80 -8.75 1.46
CA LEU A 149 -13.38 -8.71 2.86
C LEU A 149 -14.54 -8.34 3.80
N THR A 150 -15.39 -7.40 3.41
CA THR A 150 -16.54 -6.99 4.22
C THR A 150 -17.58 -8.11 4.30
N GLU A 151 -17.87 -8.79 3.18
CA GLU A 151 -18.74 -9.97 3.11
C GLU A 151 -18.23 -11.07 4.05
N LEU A 152 -16.95 -11.43 3.92
CA LEU A 152 -16.32 -12.47 4.75
C LEU A 152 -16.33 -12.17 6.25
N ILE A 153 -16.12 -10.91 6.64
CA ILE A 153 -16.20 -10.51 8.05
C ILE A 153 -17.65 -10.61 8.54
N SER A 154 -18.61 -10.13 7.75
CA SER A 154 -20.02 -10.15 8.13
C SER A 154 -20.57 -11.58 8.29
N GLU A 155 -20.19 -12.49 7.39
CA GLU A 155 -20.58 -13.91 7.46
C GLU A 155 -20.00 -14.58 8.70
N ASN A 156 -18.71 -14.34 9.02
CA ASN A 156 -18.07 -14.90 10.21
C ASN A 156 -18.62 -14.31 11.51
N GLN A 157 -19.10 -13.05 11.51
CA GLN A 157 -19.74 -12.46 12.69
C GLN A 157 -21.15 -13.00 12.90
N GLN A 158 -21.89 -13.30 11.83
CA GLN A 158 -23.21 -13.95 11.92
C GLN A 158 -23.13 -15.43 12.32
N SER A 159 -22.09 -16.16 11.90
CA SER A 159 -21.94 -17.57 12.26
C SER A 159 -21.53 -17.82 13.72
N ASN A 160 -21.07 -16.77 14.41
CA ASN A 160 -20.65 -16.81 15.82
C ASN A 160 -21.73 -16.31 16.81
N LEU A 161 -22.94 -16.00 16.30
CA LEU A 161 -24.15 -15.72 17.07
C LEU A 161 -25.03 -16.98 17.14
#